data_AF-A0A929E6C3-F1
#
_entry.id   AF-A0A929E6C3-F1
#
_cell.length_a   1.000
_cell.length_b   1.000
_cell.length_c   1.000
_cell.angle_alpha   90.00
_cell.angle_beta   90.00
_cell.angle_gamma   90.00
#
_symmetry.space_group_name_H-M   'P 1'
#
loop_
_entity.id
_entity.type
_entity.pdbx_description
1 polymer ?
#
loop_
_entity_poly.entity_id
_entity_poly.type
_entity_poly.pdbx_seq_one_letter_code
_entity_poly.pdbx_strand_id
1 'polypeptide(L)' 'MKKIMDVLDKSKTVLLSMMTLPPEEWEKEWLVVLRVQSDDVKPIAEDLKSAGFKVTYVG' A
#
# COMPACT_ATOMS: atom_id res chain seq x y z
N MET A 1 -7.80 4.63 -2.87
CA MET A 1 -6.91 5.66 -3.44
C MET A 1 -6.63 6.81 -2.50
N LYS A 2 -7.57 7.72 -2.21
CA LYS A 2 -7.31 8.88 -1.32
C LYS A 2 -6.66 8.50 0.02
N LYS A 3 -7.21 7.49 0.69
CA LYS A 3 -6.70 6.98 1.98
C LYS A 3 -5.26 6.42 1.92
N ILE A 4 -4.83 5.88 0.78
CA ILE A 4 -3.44 5.42 0.60
C ILE A 4 -2.52 6.63 0.50
N MET A 5 -2.89 7.63 -0.30
CA MET A 5 -2.12 8.87 -0.43
C MET A 5 -2.02 9.61 0.91
N ASP A 6 -3.11 9.68 1.69
CA ASP A 6 -3.10 10.31 3.02
C ASP A 6 -2.07 9.65 3.97
N VAL A 7 -1.91 8.32 3.90
CA VAL A 7 -0.89 7.57 4.67
C VAL A 7 0.53 7.91 4.20
N LEU A 8 0.74 7.94 2.88
CA LEU A 8 2.06 8.25 2.32
C LEU A 8 2.47 9.70 2.59
N ASP A 9 1.53 10.64 2.49
CA ASP A 9 1.76 12.06 2.77
C ASP A 9 2.11 12.28 4.25
N LYS A 10 1.38 11.63 5.17
CA LYS A 10 1.65 11.70 6.62
C LYS A 10 3.06 11.20 6.96
N SER A 11 3.51 10.14 6.28
CA SER A 11 4.84 9.56 6.46
C SER A 11 5.92 10.26 5.62
N LYS A 12 5.56 11.29 4.82
CA LYS A 12 6.43 11.96 3.83
C LYS A 12 7.12 10.98 2.87
N THR A 13 6.42 9.90 2.55
CA THR A 13 6.91 8.82 1.71
C THR A 13 6.62 9.13 0.25
N VAL A 14 7.65 9.09 -0.59
CA VAL A 14 7.48 9.27 -2.04
C VAL A 14 6.95 7.98 -2.67
N LEU A 15 5.80 8.06 -3.35
CA LEU A 15 5.28 6.98 -4.19
C LEU A 15 6.00 6.98 -5.54
N LEU A 16 6.72 5.91 -5.86
CA LEU A 16 7.43 5.72 -7.12
C LEU A 16 6.53 5.15 -8.21
N SER A 17 5.71 4.16 -7.86
CA SER A 17 4.72 3.59 -8.77
C SER A 17 3.62 2.87 -8.00
N MET A 18 2.49 2.67 -8.67
CA MET A 18 1.39 1.88 -8.16
C MET A 18 0.85 0.98 -9.26
N MET A 19 0.56 -0.27 -8.92
CA MET A 19 -0.14 -1.21 -9.79
C MET A 19 -1.37 -1.75 -9.07
N THR A 20 -2.46 -1.91 -9.82
CA THR A 20 -3.70 -2.52 -9.33
C THR A 20 -3.98 -3.75 -10.16
N LEU A 21 -4.12 -4.90 -9.51
CA LEU A 21 -4.51 -6.15 -10.14
C LEU A 21 -5.97 -6.43 -9.76
N PRO A 22 -6.84 -6.65 -10.75
CA PRO A 22 -8.21 -7.07 -10.46
C PRO A 22 -8.20 -8.43 -9.79
N PRO A 23 -9.21 -8.73 -8.94
CA PRO A 23 -9.37 -10.08 -8.41
C PRO A 23 -9.51 -11.09 -9.56
N GLU A 24 -8.95 -12.28 -9.37
CA GLU A 24 -9.30 -13.44 -10.20
C GLU A 24 -10.75 -13.89 -9.91
N GLU A 25 -11.36 -14.72 -10.75
CA GLU A 25 -12.79 -15.09 -10.65
C GLU A 25 -13.21 -15.69 -9.28
N TRP A 26 -12.24 -16.26 -8.56
CA TRP A 26 -12.39 -16.91 -7.26
C TRP A 26 -12.01 -16.01 -6.08
N GLU A 27 -11.45 -14.83 -6.33
CA GLU A 27 -11.12 -13.82 -5.34
C GLU A 27 -12.10 -12.64 -5.43
N LYS A 28 -12.27 -11.90 -4.33
CA LYS A 28 -13.12 -10.70 -4.28
C LYS A 28 -12.32 -9.43 -4.00
N GLU A 29 -11.07 -9.57 -3.61
CA GLU A 29 -10.23 -8.47 -3.15
C GLU A 29 -9.33 -7.99 -4.28
N TRP A 30 -9.26 -6.68 -4.47
CA TRP A 30 -8.28 -6.09 -5.38
C TRP A 30 -6.90 -6.11 -4.75
N LEU A 31 -5.88 -6.47 -5.52
CA LEU A 31 -4.50 -6.36 -5.07
C LEU A 31 -3.90 -5.04 -5.53
N VAL A 32 -3.29 -4.32 -4.60
CA VAL A 32 -2.61 -3.05 -4.87
C VAL A 32 -1.15 -3.20 -4.47
N VAL A 33 -0.24 -2.98 -5.43
CA VAL A 33 1.19 -2.96 -5.20
C VAL A 33 1.65 -1.51 -5.20
N LEU A 34 2.32 -1.11 -4.13
CA LEU A 34 2.91 0.22 -3.97
C LEU A 34 4.43 0.09 -4.00
N ARG A 35 5.09 0.81 -4.91
CA ARG A 35 6.53 0.99 -4.86
C ARG A 35 6.80 2.36 -4.26
N VAL A 36 7.51 2.40 -3.14
CA VAL A 36 7.82 3.63 -2.41
C VAL A 36 9.32 3.83 -2.31
N GLN A 37 9.75 5.07 -2.16
CA GLN A 37 11.13 5.39 -1.82
C GLN A 37 11.25 5.46 -0.29
N SER A 38 11.80 4.41 0.32
CA SER A 38 12.10 4.37 1.74
C SER A 38 13.24 3.37 2.01
N ASP A 39 14.06 3.66 3.02
CA ASP A 39 15.09 2.73 3.52
C ASP A 39 14.49 1.66 4.45
N ASP A 40 13.32 1.96 5.05
CA ASP A 40 12.52 1.01 5.84
C ASP A 40 11.04 1.17 5.51
N VAL A 41 10.45 0.13 4.92
CA VAL A 41 9.05 0.11 4.48
C VAL A 41 8.12 -0.38 5.59
N LYS A 42 8.63 -0.98 6.67
CA LYS A 42 7.81 -1.54 7.76
C LYS A 42 6.89 -0.51 8.43
N PRO A 43 7.33 0.73 8.75
CA PRO A 43 6.44 1.73 9.35
C PRO A 43 5.26 2.07 8.45
N ILE A 44 5.50 2.21 7.15
CA ILE A 44 4.46 2.50 6.15
C ILE A 44 3.46 1.35 6.06
N ALA A 45 3.95 0.10 6.11
CA ALA A 45 3.09 -1.07 6.13
C ALA A 45 2.18 -1.12 7.37
N GLU A 46 2.68 -0.75 8.55
CA GLU A 46 1.88 -0.67 9.78
C GLU A 46 0.86 0.47 9.74
N ASP A 47 1.21 1.61 9.15
CA ASP A 47 0.26 2.72 8.94
C ASP A 47 -0.85 2.32 7.97
N LEU A 48 -0.54 1.59 6.90
CA LEU A 48 -1.52 1.04 5.96
C LEU A 48 -2.45 0.02 6.64
N LYS A 49 -1.91 -0.87 7.48
CA LYS A 49 -2.72 -1.80 8.29
C LYS A 49 -3.64 -1.06 9.25
N SER A 50 -3.13 -0.04 9.93
CA SER A 50 -3.90 0.82 10.84
C SER A 50 -4.99 1.61 10.09
N ALA A 51 -4.76 1.92 8.82
CA ALA A 51 -5.75 2.51 7.93
C ALA A 51 -6.76 1.47 7.37
N GLY A 52 -6.69 0.20 7.78
CA GLY A 52 -7.65 -0.85 7.41
C GLY A 52 -7.32 -1.60 6.13
N PHE A 53 -6.11 -1.44 5.57
CA PHE A 53 -5.66 -2.24 4.43
C PHE A 53 -5.04 -3.55 4.91
N LYS A 54 -5.33 -4.64 4.20
CA LYS A 54 -4.64 -5.93 4.40
C LYS A 54 -3.31 -5.89 3.66
N VAL A 55 -2.21 -5.72 4.40
CA VAL A 55 -0.85 -5.75 3.83
C VAL A 55 -0.30 -7.16 3.93
N THR A 56 -0.05 -7.80 2.78
CA THR A 56 0.37 -9.21 2.68
C THR A 56 1.86 -9.40 2.37
N TYR A 57 2.53 -8.38 1.82
CA TYR A 57 3.95 -8.43 1.47
C TYR A 57 4.62 -7.07 1.71
N VAL A 58 5.84 -7.10 2.25
CA VAL A 58 6.73 -5.95 2.47
C VAL A 58 8.13 -6.40 2.05
N GLY A 59 8.79 -5.63 1.19
CA GLY A 59 10.12 -5.92 0.67
C GLY A 59 10.96 -4.66 0.55
#